data_AF-A0A960UH60-F1
#
_entry.id   AF-A0A960UH60-F1
#
_cell.length_a   1.000
_cell.length_b   1.000
_cell.length_c   1.000
_cell.angle_alpha   90.00
_cell.angle_beta   90.00
_cell.angle_gamma   90.00
#
_symmetry.space_group_name_H-M   'P 1'
#
loop_
_entity.id
_entity.type
_entity.pdbx_description
1 polymer ?
#
loop_
_entity_poly.entity_id
_entity_poly.type
_entity_poly.pdbx_seq_one_letter_code
_entity_poly.pdbx_strand_id
1 'polypeptide(L)'
;MIRFRLALFATLALVWSPAHAALSVWALGDSEKLHPDAAYEASNRFWDGGTQTVQLHAARNEVIAFQVALRSDQALANVDLVPTGDFTGPGTIAAANLDFYLEYFAD
;
A
#
# COMPACT_ATOMS: atom_id res chain seq x y z
N MET A 1 28.84 35.54 51.45
CA MET A 1 27.54 35.66 50.73
C MET A 1 27.75 35.16 49.30
N ILE A 2 27.24 33.97 48.98
CA ILE A 2 27.42 33.35 47.65
C ILE A 2 26.05 33.31 46.97
N ARG A 3 25.94 33.92 45.78
CA ARG A 3 24.73 33.97 44.96
C ARG A 3 24.83 32.91 43.85
N PHE A 4 23.94 31.92 43.86
CA PHE A 4 23.78 30.97 42.76
C PHE A 4 22.81 31.56 41.72
N ARG A 5 23.23 31.61 40.45
CA ARG A 5 22.36 31.94 39.31
C ARG A 5 21.86 30.64 38.68
N LEU A 6 20.54 30.50 38.58
CA LEU A 6 19.86 29.40 37.92
C LEU A 6 19.86 29.66 36.40
N ALA A 7 20.50 28.79 35.62
CA ALA A 7 20.42 28.81 34.17
C ALA A 7 19.27 27.90 33.71
N LEU A 8 18.26 28.49 33.08
CA LEU A 8 17.14 27.79 32.47
C LEU A 8 17.60 27.24 31.10
N PHE A 9 17.80 25.93 30.98
CA PHE A 9 18.00 25.27 29.69
C PHE A 9 16.63 25.00 29.06
N ALA A 10 16.29 25.74 28.01
CA ALA A 10 15.18 25.40 27.13
C ALA A 10 15.62 24.28 26.18
N THR A 11 15.22 23.04 26.45
CA THR A 11 15.40 21.91 25.54
C THR A 11 14.37 21.97 24.43
N LEU A 12 14.81 22.34 23.23
CA LEU A 12 14.05 22.15 21.99
C LEU A 12 14.01 20.64 21.69
N ALA A 13 12.90 19.98 22.00
CA ALA A 13 12.67 18.59 21.64
C ALA A 13 12.49 18.50 20.11
N LEU A 14 13.56 18.13 19.41
CA LEU A 14 13.48 17.67 18.02
C LEU A 14 12.70 16.34 18.06
N VAL A 15 11.44 16.37 17.66
CA VAL A 15 10.64 15.15 17.51
C VAL A 15 11.27 14.35 16.38
N TRP A 16 12.04 13.31 16.73
CA TRP A 16 12.55 12.35 15.78
C TRP A 16 11.37 11.51 15.31
N SER A 17 10.75 11.89 14.20
CA SER A 17 9.83 11.00 13.52
C SER A 17 10.66 9.85 12.94
N PRO A 18 10.38 8.58 13.29
CA PRO A 18 10.98 7.47 12.57
C PRO A 18 10.61 7.63 11.08
N ALA A 19 11.59 7.54 10.19
CA ALA A 19 11.32 7.48 8.77
C ALA A 19 10.51 6.21 8.51
N HIS A 20 9.27 6.35 8.04
CA HIS A 20 8.51 5.22 7.53
C HIS A 20 9.21 4.70 6.27
N ALA A 21 9.25 3.38 6.09
CA ALA A 21 9.80 2.77 4.89
C ALA A 21 9.11 3.38 3.65
N ALA A 22 9.90 3.72 2.63
CA ALA A 22 9.35 4.21 1.38
C ALA A 22 8.62 3.06 0.69
N LEU A 23 7.30 3.15 0.58
CA LEU A 23 6.45 2.13 -0.01
C LEU A 23 5.93 2.61 -1.36
N SER A 24 6.23 1.85 -2.40
CA SER A 24 5.60 1.99 -3.71
C SER A 24 4.54 0.89 -3.87
N VAL A 25 3.36 1.27 -4.35
CA VAL A 25 2.23 0.38 -4.60
C VAL A 25 1.77 0.58 -6.04
N TRP A 26 1.57 -0.51 -6.76
CA TRP A 26 0.94 -0.51 -8.07
C TRP A 26 0.12 -1.77 -8.26
N ALA A 27 -0.60 -1.85 -9.37
CA ALA A 27 -1.42 -3.00 -9.70
C ALA A 27 -1.12 -3.55 -11.09
N LEU A 28 -1.38 -4.84 -11.25
CA LEU A 28 -1.22 -5.61 -12.48
C LEU A 28 -2.50 -6.39 -12.78
N GLY A 29 -2.65 -6.85 -14.02
CA GLY A 29 -3.63 -7.86 -14.36
C GLY A 29 -3.32 -9.19 -13.64
N ASP A 30 -4.36 -9.99 -13.39
CA ASP A 30 -4.24 -11.30 -12.75
C ASP A 30 -3.38 -12.31 -13.54
N SER A 31 -3.34 -12.16 -14.86
CA SER A 31 -2.56 -13.02 -15.76
C SER A 31 -1.08 -12.64 -15.88
N GLU A 32 -0.68 -11.50 -15.32
CA GLU A 32 0.72 -11.04 -15.36
C GLU A 32 1.55 -11.73 -14.27
N LYS A 33 2.87 -11.84 -14.51
CA LYS A 33 3.81 -12.33 -13.48
C LYS A 33 4.89 -11.30 -13.23
N LEU A 34 5.06 -10.95 -11.95
CA LEU A 34 6.00 -9.95 -11.51
C LEU A 34 7.29 -10.61 -11.03
N HIS A 35 8.41 -10.37 -11.71
CA HIS A 35 9.71 -10.80 -11.21
C HIS A 35 10.16 -9.93 -10.02
N PRO A 36 10.92 -10.44 -9.03
CA PRO A 36 11.33 -9.65 -7.85
C PRO A 36 12.04 -8.33 -8.18
N ASP A 37 12.79 -8.28 -9.28
CA ASP A 37 13.54 -7.09 -9.74
C ASP A 37 12.74 -6.17 -10.68
N ALA A 38 11.49 -6.51 -11.01
CA ALA A 38 10.70 -5.79 -12.01
C ALA A 38 10.59 -4.31 -11.66
N ALA A 39 10.70 -3.41 -12.64
CA ALA A 39 10.61 -1.97 -12.37
C ALA A 39 9.23 -1.57 -11.84
N TYR A 40 9.16 -0.47 -11.09
CA TYR A 40 7.88 0.14 -10.75
C TYR A 40 7.18 0.61 -12.02
N GLU A 41 5.90 0.28 -12.15
CA GLU A 41 5.07 0.69 -13.27
C GLU A 41 4.08 1.76 -12.82
N ALA A 42 4.26 2.99 -13.31
CA ALA A 42 3.43 4.12 -12.92
C ALA A 42 2.00 4.02 -13.45
N SER A 43 1.79 3.34 -14.57
CA SER A 43 0.48 3.08 -15.15
C SER A 43 0.55 1.95 -16.17
N ASN A 44 -0.56 1.21 -16.31
CA ASN A 44 -0.77 0.20 -17.33
C ASN A 44 -2.25 0.12 -17.71
N ARG A 45 -2.64 -0.92 -18.45
CA ARG A 45 -4.04 -1.10 -18.88
C ARG A 45 -5.03 -1.24 -17.71
N PHE A 46 -4.58 -1.73 -16.55
CA PHE A 46 -5.41 -1.97 -15.38
C PHE A 46 -5.24 -0.89 -14.30
N TRP A 47 -4.06 -0.28 -14.22
CA TRP A 47 -3.63 0.64 -13.16
C TRP A 47 -3.35 2.05 -13.67
N ASP A 48 -3.85 3.05 -12.94
CA ASP A 48 -3.42 4.44 -13.06
C ASP A 48 -2.82 4.91 -11.73
N GLY A 49 -1.49 5.04 -11.67
CA GLY A 49 -0.79 5.49 -10.47
C GLY A 49 -0.96 6.98 -10.16
N GLY A 50 -1.46 7.79 -11.09
CA GLY A 50 -1.79 9.19 -10.83
C GLY A 50 -3.04 9.33 -9.96
N THR A 51 -4.01 8.43 -10.14
CA THR A 51 -5.26 8.38 -9.37
C THR A 51 -5.28 7.25 -8.33
N GLN A 52 -4.29 6.36 -8.37
CA GLN A 52 -4.21 5.12 -7.59
C GLN A 52 -5.45 4.22 -7.80
N THR A 53 -5.91 4.12 -9.04
CA THR A 53 -7.13 3.37 -9.38
C THR A 53 -6.84 2.13 -10.22
N VAL A 54 -7.60 1.07 -9.93
CA VAL A 54 -7.68 -0.13 -10.77
C VAL A 54 -9.00 -0.10 -11.52
N GLN A 55 -8.96 -0.34 -12.83
CA GLN A 55 -10.16 -0.46 -13.67
C GLN A 55 -10.34 -1.90 -14.14
N LEU A 56 -11.51 -2.47 -13.82
CA LEU A 56 -11.90 -3.84 -14.17
C LEU A 56 -13.27 -3.85 -14.84
N HIS A 57 -13.49 -4.83 -15.71
CA HIS A 57 -14.78 -5.06 -16.37
C HIS A 57 -15.15 -6.53 -16.18
N ALA A 58 -16.34 -6.77 -15.64
CA ALA A 58 -16.84 -8.11 -15.35
C ALA A 58 -18.36 -8.18 -15.58
N ALA A 59 -18.86 -9.38 -15.80
CA ALA A 59 -20.28 -9.70 -15.81
C ALA A 59 -20.83 -9.83 -14.38
N ARG A 60 -22.16 -9.84 -14.25
CA ARG A 60 -22.81 -10.13 -12.96
C ARG A 60 -22.48 -11.56 -12.53
N ASN A 61 -22.10 -11.73 -11.27
CA ASN A 61 -21.71 -13.01 -10.66
C ASN A 61 -20.43 -13.63 -11.23
N GLU A 62 -19.59 -12.84 -11.91
CA GLU A 62 -18.25 -13.25 -12.31
C GLU A 62 -17.25 -12.99 -11.17
N VAL A 63 -16.28 -13.89 -11.02
CA VAL A 63 -15.09 -13.65 -10.20
C VAL A 63 -14.02 -13.08 -11.13
N ILE A 64 -13.58 -11.87 -10.84
CA ILE A 64 -12.47 -11.21 -11.52
C ILE A 64 -11.37 -10.89 -10.50
N ALA A 65 -10.12 -10.96 -10.95
CA ALA A 65 -8.96 -10.72 -10.10
C ALA A 65 -8.04 -9.65 -10.72
N PHE A 66 -7.19 -9.12 -9.86
CA PHE A 66 -6.03 -8.30 -10.21
C PHE A 66 -4.98 -8.50 -9.12
N GLN A 67 -3.75 -8.10 -9.38
CA GLN A 67 -2.66 -8.23 -8.41
C GLN A 67 -2.26 -6.85 -7.88
N VAL A 68 -1.95 -6.76 -6.58
CA VAL A 68 -1.33 -5.59 -5.96
C VAL A 68 0.13 -5.91 -5.70
N ALA A 69 1.02 -5.07 -6.23
CA ALA A 69 2.45 -5.18 -6.03
C ALA A 69 2.93 -4.12 -5.04
N LEU A 70 3.79 -4.54 -4.12
CA LEU A 70 4.40 -3.69 -3.10
C LEU A 70 5.92 -3.73 -3.25
N ARG A 71 6.55 -2.56 -3.25
CA ARG A 71 8.00 -2.43 -3.14
C ARG A 71 8.34 -1.51 -2.00
N SER A 72 9.26 -1.95 -1.15
CA SER A 72 9.80 -1.15 -0.08
C SER A 72 11.33 -1.11 -0.13
N ASP A 73 11.90 0.00 0.34
CA ASP A 73 13.33 0.14 0.61
C ASP A 73 13.78 -0.59 1.89
N GLN A 74 12.83 -1.14 2.65
CA GLN A 74 13.07 -1.91 3.86
C GLN A 74 12.29 -3.23 3.82
N ALA A 75 12.72 -4.20 4.63
CA ALA A 75 11.96 -5.43 4.81
C ALA A 75 10.64 -5.12 5.53
N LEU A 76 9.53 -5.57 4.94
CA LEU A 76 8.21 -5.47 5.55
C LEU A 76 7.88 -6.79 6.26
N ALA A 77 7.22 -6.69 7.42
CA ALA A 77 6.66 -7.83 8.13
C ALA A 77 5.19 -7.55 8.44
N ASN A 78 4.35 -8.59 8.49
CA ASN A 78 2.93 -8.50 8.81
C ASN A 78 2.16 -7.51 7.90
N VAL A 79 2.34 -7.65 6.58
CA VAL A 79 1.62 -6.82 5.61
C VAL A 79 0.19 -7.35 5.47
N ASP A 80 -0.78 -6.54 5.85
CA ASP A 80 -2.21 -6.83 5.71
C ASP A 80 -2.84 -5.90 4.65
N LEU A 81 -3.71 -6.48 3.81
CA LEU A 81 -4.60 -5.71 2.93
C LEU A 81 -6.00 -5.76 3.53
N VAL A 82 -6.55 -4.59 3.84
CA VAL A 82 -7.86 -4.45 4.48
C VAL A 82 -8.77 -3.60 3.58
N PRO A 83 -9.90 -4.13 3.09
CA PRO A 83 -10.91 -3.33 2.43
C PRO A 83 -11.39 -2.21 3.35
N THR A 84 -11.44 -0.98 2.84
CA THR A 84 -11.93 0.18 3.61
C THR A 84 -13.46 0.32 3.55
N GLY A 85 -14.13 -0.45 2.68
CA GLY A 85 -15.57 -0.48 2.56
C GLY A 85 -16.05 -1.29 1.36
N ASP A 86 -17.36 -1.31 1.16
CA ASP A 86 -18.00 -1.94 0.00
C ASP A 86 -17.73 -1.15 -1.29
N PHE A 87 -17.72 -1.84 -2.43
CA PHE A 87 -17.79 -1.16 -3.72
C PHE A 87 -19.21 -0.67 -3.96
N THR A 88 -19.34 0.60 -4.32
CA THR A 88 -20.63 1.27 -4.52
C THR A 88 -20.77 1.82 -5.93
N GLY A 89 -22.00 1.93 -6.41
CA GLY A 89 -22.34 2.39 -7.75
C GLY A 89 -23.84 2.17 -7.99
N PRO A 90 -24.25 1.76 -9.21
CA PRO A 90 -25.63 1.35 -9.49
C PRO A 90 -26.11 0.14 -8.66
N GLY A 91 -25.19 -0.58 -8.02
CA GLY A 91 -25.42 -1.60 -7.00
C GLY A 91 -24.28 -1.61 -5.99
N THR A 92 -24.29 -2.60 -5.09
CA THR A 92 -23.28 -2.77 -4.05
C THR A 92 -22.63 -4.14 -4.15
N ILE A 93 -21.30 -4.18 -4.05
CA ILE A 93 -20.53 -5.41 -3.84
C ILE A 93 -19.94 -5.32 -2.45
N ALA A 94 -20.41 -6.18 -1.55
CA ALA A 94 -19.95 -6.20 -0.16
C ALA A 94 -18.45 -6.53 -0.08
N ALA A 95 -17.73 -5.86 0.82
CA ALA A 95 -16.32 -6.14 1.10
C ALA A 95 -16.07 -7.60 1.52
N ALA A 96 -17.08 -8.26 2.08
CA ALA A 96 -17.05 -9.68 2.43
C ALA A 96 -16.94 -10.63 1.22
N ASN A 97 -17.09 -10.12 -0.01
CA ASN A 97 -16.90 -10.89 -1.25
C ASN A 97 -15.49 -10.69 -1.84
N LEU A 98 -14.56 -10.07 -1.11
CA LEU A 98 -13.18 -9.87 -1.54
C LEU A 98 -12.30 -10.88 -0.78
N ASP A 99 -11.49 -11.60 -1.54
CA ASP A 99 -10.47 -12.50 -1.01
C ASP A 99 -9.07 -11.98 -1.37
N PHE A 100 -8.12 -12.13 -0.45
CA PHE A 100 -6.73 -11.72 -0.65
C PHE A 100 -5.81 -12.93 -0.55
N TYR A 101 -4.87 -13.01 -1.48
CA TYR A 101 -3.89 -14.09 -1.55
C TYR A 101 -2.50 -13.49 -1.75
N LEU A 102 -1.51 -14.02 -1.02
CA LEU A 102 -0.12 -13.70 -1.24
C LEU A 102 0.44 -14.58 -2.37
N GLU A 103 0.95 -13.97 -3.43
CA GLU A 103 1.72 -14.69 -4.45
C GLU A 103 3.14 -15.00 -3.94
N TYR A 104 3.58 -16.24 -4.17
CA TYR A 104 4.92 -16.71 -3.82
C TYR A 104 5.73 -17.04 -5.06
N PHE A 105 7.03 -16.78 -4.99
CA PHE A 105 7.99 -17.33 -5.95
C PHE A 105 8.26 -18.80 -5.63
N ALA A 106 8.32 -19.63 -6.68
CA ALA A 106 8.76 -21.01 -6.57
C ALA A 106 10.20 -21.12 -7.08
N ASP A 107 11.03 -21.89 -6.37
CA ASP A 107 12.43 -22.17 -6.71
C ASP A 107 12.57 -23.35 -7.69
#